data_AF-A0A538D9L8-F1
#
_entry.id   AF-A0A538D9L8-F1
#
_cell.length_a   1.000
_cell.length_b   1.000
_cell.length_c   1.000
_cell.angle_alpha   90.00
_cell.angle_beta   90.00
_cell.angle_gamma   90.00
#
_symmetry.space_group_name_H-M   'P 1'
#
loop_
_entity.id
_entity.type
_entity.pdbx_description
1 polymer ?
#
loop_
_entity_poly.entity_id
_entity_poly.type
_entity_poly.pdbx_seq_one_letter_code
_entity_poly.pdbx_strand_id
1 'polypeptide(L)'
;MTDSSFHAALVNDSELIPKAIEESLRLEPPVLFLFRTAVTETDLSGTHISPGDRIVTGIASANRDEAVYDDASEFRLDRSGTPEHLSFGAGPHLCLGNHLARMEAKVALEEYLRRYSFGQIQLAPDFHFELMPHYLEYGPESLNVVTSAGKP
;
A
#
# COMPACT_ATOMS: atom_id res chain seq x y z
N MET A 1 6.42 -7.31 12.24
CA MET A 1 4.95 -7.20 12.46
C MET A 1 4.70 -6.91 13.93
N THR A 2 3.95 -5.85 14.26
CA THR A 2 3.84 -5.32 15.64
C THR A 2 2.59 -5.77 16.40
N ASP A 3 1.58 -6.30 15.71
CA ASP A 3 0.33 -6.79 16.28
C ASP A 3 0.30 -8.33 16.33
N SER A 4 0.14 -8.89 17.53
CA SER A 4 0.08 -10.34 17.75
C SER A 4 -1.20 -10.99 17.24
N SER A 5 -2.33 -10.28 17.29
CA SER A 5 -3.62 -10.76 16.83
C SER A 5 -3.64 -10.87 15.31
N PHE A 6 -3.11 -9.85 14.63
CA PHE A 6 -2.91 -9.85 13.19
C PHE A 6 -1.95 -10.96 12.76
N HIS A 7 -0.85 -11.17 13.50
CA HIS A 7 0.05 -12.29 13.26
C HIS A 7 -0.65 -13.64 13.33
N ALA A 8 -1.40 -13.88 14.42
CA ALA A 8 -2.11 -15.13 14.60
C ALA A 8 -3.14 -15.34 13.47
N ALA A 9 -3.86 -14.29 13.05
CA ALA A 9 -4.83 -14.36 11.97
C ALA A 9 -4.17 -14.83 10.65
N LEU A 10 -3.07 -14.19 10.23
CA LEU A 10 -2.38 -14.55 8.99
C LEU A 10 -1.73 -15.95 9.02
N VAL A 11 -1.26 -16.41 10.19
CA VAL A 11 -0.74 -17.77 10.35
C VAL A 11 -1.85 -18.82 10.27
N ASN A 12 -3.02 -18.53 10.83
CA ASN A 12 -4.14 -19.47 10.89
C ASN A 12 -4.93 -19.53 9.57
N ASP A 13 -4.91 -18.45 8.78
CA ASP A 13 -5.62 -18.35 7.51
C ASP A 13 -4.77 -17.65 6.44
N SER A 14 -4.16 -18.44 5.56
CA SER A 14 -3.33 -17.93 4.47
C SER A 14 -4.12 -17.16 3.40
N GLU A 15 -5.44 -17.34 3.33
CA GLU A 15 -6.29 -16.58 2.39
C GLU A 15 -6.39 -15.09 2.78
N LEU A 16 -5.96 -14.74 4.00
CA LEU A 16 -5.86 -13.35 4.45
C LEU A 16 -4.61 -12.63 3.93
N ILE A 17 -3.57 -13.35 3.49
CA ILE A 17 -2.32 -12.75 3.00
C ILE A 17 -2.55 -11.86 1.77
N PRO A 18 -3.24 -12.32 0.70
CA PRO A 18 -3.52 -11.45 -0.44
C PRO A 18 -4.33 -10.21 -0.03
N LYS A 19 -5.30 -10.36 0.87
CA LYS A 19 -6.12 -9.24 1.36
C LYS A 19 -5.28 -8.21 2.12
N ALA A 20 -4.33 -8.68 2.95
CA ALA A 20 -3.42 -7.81 3.68
C ALA A 20 -2.50 -7.02 2.75
N ILE A 21 -2.07 -7.63 1.63
CA ILE A 21 -1.26 -6.96 0.61
C ILE A 21 -2.07 -5.86 -0.08
N GLU A 22 -3.29 -6.15 -0.55
CA GLU A 22 -4.14 -5.14 -1.19
C GLU A 22 -4.51 -4.02 -0.22
N GLU A 23 -4.84 -4.33 1.03
CA GLU A 23 -5.18 -3.31 2.02
C GLU A 23 -3.97 -2.47 2.43
N SER A 24 -2.77 -3.07 2.51
CA SER A 24 -1.53 -2.32 2.70
C SER A 24 -1.24 -1.38 1.52
N LEU A 25 -1.45 -1.84 0.28
CA LEU A 25 -1.25 -1.02 -0.90
C LEU A 25 -2.27 0.11 -0.98
N ARG A 26 -3.51 -0.12 -0.55
CA ARG A 26 -4.55 0.92 -0.50
C ARG A 26 -4.15 2.01 0.50
N LEU A 27 -3.85 1.65 1.74
CA LEU A 27 -3.53 2.61 2.79
C LEU A 27 -2.18 3.27 2.60
N GLU A 28 -1.13 2.52 2.29
CA GLU A 28 0.22 3.07 2.17
C GLU A 28 0.74 2.83 0.75
N PRO A 29 0.18 3.52 -0.26
CA PRO A 29 0.62 3.35 -1.64
C PRO A 29 2.06 3.87 -1.78
N PRO A 30 2.97 3.10 -2.39
CA PRO A 30 4.35 3.55 -2.61
C PRO A 30 4.46 4.78 -3.50
N VAL A 31 3.47 5.05 -4.35
CA VAL A 31 3.38 6.26 -5.18
C VAL A 31 2.16 7.07 -4.77
N LEU A 32 2.38 8.28 -4.25
CA LEU A 32 1.31 9.09 -3.66
C LEU A 32 0.41 9.77 -4.70
N PHE A 33 0.99 10.14 -5.84
CA PHE A 33 0.29 10.80 -6.93
C PHE A 33 1.01 10.60 -8.26
N LEU A 34 0.28 10.83 -9.35
CA LEU A 34 0.82 10.86 -10.71
C LEU A 34 0.38 12.15 -11.40
N PHE A 35 1.01 12.43 -12.54
CA PHE A 35 0.66 13.58 -13.36
C PHE A 35 -0.10 13.17 -14.62
N ARG A 36 -1.00 14.04 -15.07
CA ARG A 36 -1.54 14.06 -16.43
C ARG A 36 -1.35 15.47 -17.01
N THR A 37 -1.36 15.56 -18.33
CA THR A 37 -1.34 16.84 -19.04
C THR A 37 -2.60 16.91 -19.88
N ALA A 38 -3.37 17.98 -19.74
CA ALA A 38 -4.56 18.18 -20.56
C ALA A 38 -4.15 18.44 -22.02
N VAL A 39 -4.69 17.64 -22.94
CA VAL A 39 -4.43 17.79 -24.39
C VAL A 39 -5.49 18.65 -25.08
N THR A 40 -6.65 18.79 -24.45
CA THR A 40 -7.77 19.63 -24.89
C THR A 40 -8.37 20.32 -23.68
N GLU A 41 -9.09 21.40 -23.92
CA GLU A 41 -9.89 22.08 -22.91
C GLU A 41 -10.96 21.14 -22.36
N THR A 42 -11.19 21.16 -21.04
CA THR A 42 -12.21 20.35 -20.37
C THR A 42 -12.57 20.92 -19.01
N ASP A 43 -13.71 20.50 -18.47
CA ASP A 43 -14.06 20.69 -17.06
C ASP A 43 -13.88 19.37 -16.29
N LEU A 44 -13.24 19.42 -15.12
CA LEU A 44 -13.07 18.29 -14.22
C LEU A 44 -13.62 18.66 -12.84
N SER A 45 -14.70 18.02 -12.41
CA SER A 45 -15.37 18.29 -11.13
C SER A 45 -15.68 19.79 -10.92
N GLY A 46 -16.11 20.48 -11.97
CA GLY A 46 -16.41 21.92 -11.95
C GLY A 46 -15.18 22.84 -12.00
N THR A 47 -13.98 22.29 -12.16
CA THR A 47 -12.75 23.07 -12.40
C THR A 47 -12.43 23.09 -13.88
N HIS A 48 -12.34 24.29 -14.46
CA HIS A 48 -11.91 24.47 -15.83
C HIS A 48 -10.41 24.16 -15.99
N ILE A 49 -10.07 23.39 -17.02
CA ILE A 49 -8.69 22.95 -17.33
C ILE A 49 -8.36 23.32 -18.77
N SER A 50 -7.28 24.08 -18.95
CA SER A 50 -6.78 24.50 -20.25
C SER A 50 -5.80 23.47 -20.84
N PRO A 51 -5.67 23.40 -22.19
CA PRO A 51 -4.62 22.60 -22.82
C PRO A 51 -3.22 22.97 -22.29
N GLY A 52 -2.42 21.97 -21.93
CA GLY A 52 -1.09 22.14 -21.35
C GLY A 52 -1.05 22.14 -19.83
N ASP A 53 -2.19 22.30 -19.15
CA ASP A 53 -2.25 22.24 -17.69
C ASP A 53 -1.81 20.87 -17.17
N ARG A 54 -1.06 20.90 -16.05
CA ARG A 54 -0.61 19.71 -15.33
C ARG A 54 -1.58 19.39 -14.22
N ILE A 55 -2.16 18.20 -14.29
CA ILE A 55 -3.12 17.69 -13.31
C ILE A 55 -2.39 16.69 -12.42
N VAL A 56 -2.47 16.88 -11.11
CA VAL A 56 -2.00 15.90 -10.12
C VAL A 56 -3.17 14.99 -9.76
N THR A 57 -3.02 13.69 -10.00
CA THR A 57 -3.99 12.68 -9.60
C THR A 57 -3.53 12.05 -8.28
N GLY A 58 -4.14 12.46 -7.17
CA GLY A 58 -3.77 12.00 -5.82
C GLY A 58 -4.23 10.57 -5.54
N ILE A 59 -3.33 9.59 -5.72
CA ILE A 59 -3.59 8.16 -5.48
C ILE A 59 -3.86 7.90 -4.01
N ALA A 60 -3.01 8.41 -3.12
CA ALA A 60 -3.16 8.23 -1.68
C ALA A 60 -4.47 8.84 -1.15
N SER A 61 -4.89 9.98 -1.72
CA SER A 61 -6.17 10.62 -1.39
C SER A 61 -7.34 9.78 -1.89
N ALA A 62 -7.32 9.32 -3.15
CA ALA A 62 -8.41 8.52 -3.72
C ALA A 62 -8.58 7.18 -3.00
N ASN A 63 -7.48 6.55 -2.59
CA ASN A 63 -7.51 5.31 -1.81
C ASN A 63 -8.09 5.49 -0.39
N ARG A 64 -8.21 6.73 0.11
CA ARG A 64 -8.83 7.09 1.39
C ARG A 64 -10.13 7.88 1.23
N ASP A 65 -10.69 7.95 0.03
CA ASP A 65 -11.93 8.67 -0.22
C ASP A 65 -13.11 8.00 0.51
N GLU A 66 -13.70 8.69 1.48
CA GLU A 66 -14.81 8.19 2.30
C GLU A 66 -16.11 8.00 1.50
N ALA A 67 -16.21 8.58 0.29
CA ALA A 67 -17.32 8.30 -0.62
C ALA A 67 -17.17 6.92 -1.30
N VAL A 68 -15.97 6.32 -1.28
CA VAL A 68 -15.66 5.03 -1.92
C VAL A 68 -15.40 3.94 -0.90
N TYR A 69 -14.71 4.26 0.20
CA TYR A 69 -14.33 3.32 1.24
C TYR A 69 -14.94 3.73 2.60
N ASP A 70 -15.69 2.84 3.23
CA ASP A 70 -16.13 3.02 4.61
C ASP A 70 -14.93 2.95 5.57
N ASP A 71 -14.93 3.73 6.65
CA ASP A 71 -13.79 3.81 7.57
C ASP A 71 -12.44 3.90 6.81
N ALA A 72 -12.35 4.80 5.84
CA ALA A 72 -11.31 4.76 4.80
C ALA A 72 -9.86 4.81 5.34
N SER A 73 -9.67 5.33 6.55
CA SER A 73 -8.36 5.38 7.21
C SER A 73 -7.99 4.11 7.97
N GLU A 74 -8.93 3.18 8.17
CA GLU A 74 -8.73 1.94 8.92
C GLU A 74 -8.20 0.82 8.03
N PHE A 75 -7.26 0.03 8.58
CA PHE A 75 -6.73 -1.18 7.94
C PHE A 75 -7.69 -2.34 8.19
N ARG A 76 -8.39 -2.78 7.12
CA ARG A 76 -9.46 -3.77 7.20
C ARG A 76 -9.32 -4.86 6.14
N LEU A 77 -9.30 -6.12 6.57
CA LEU A 77 -9.24 -7.28 5.67
C LEU A 77 -10.62 -7.78 5.22
N ASP A 78 -11.69 -7.26 5.81
CA ASP A 78 -13.07 -7.67 5.57
C ASP A 78 -13.79 -6.80 4.53
N ARG A 79 -13.08 -5.85 3.91
CA ARG A 79 -13.61 -5.00 2.84
C ARG A 79 -14.15 -5.87 1.70
N SER A 80 -15.39 -5.59 1.30
CA SER A 80 -16.05 -6.30 0.21
C SER A 80 -16.95 -5.34 -0.56
N GLY A 81 -17.10 -5.56 -1.86
CA GLY A 81 -17.93 -4.71 -2.72
C GLY A 81 -17.35 -3.32 -3.03
N THR A 82 -16.14 -3.00 -2.55
CA THR A 82 -15.42 -1.77 -2.89
C THR A 82 -14.62 -1.92 -4.19
N PRO A 83 -14.42 -0.84 -4.95
CA PRO A 83 -13.51 -0.85 -6.09
C PRO A 83 -12.06 -1.16 -5.69
N GLU A 84 -11.28 -1.70 -6.64
CA GLU A 84 -9.83 -1.86 -6.48
C GLU A 84 -9.15 -0.52 -6.22
N HIS A 85 -8.11 -0.53 -5.38
CA HIS A 85 -7.31 0.65 -5.08
C HIS A 85 -6.53 1.14 -6.31
N LEU A 86 -6.12 2.41 -6.32
CA LEU A 86 -5.42 3.03 -7.43
C LEU A 86 -3.89 2.98 -7.32
N SER A 87 -3.33 2.20 -6.39
CA SER A 87 -1.87 2.13 -6.14
C SER A 87 -1.07 1.62 -7.34
N PHE A 88 -1.70 0.87 -8.25
CA PHE A 88 -1.11 0.45 -9.53
C PHE A 88 -1.55 1.31 -10.73
N GLY A 89 -2.25 2.42 -10.47
CA GLY A 89 -2.92 3.22 -11.49
C GLY A 89 -4.13 2.51 -12.09
N ALA A 90 -4.61 3.04 -13.22
CA ALA A 90 -5.75 2.50 -13.96
C ALA A 90 -5.63 2.81 -15.45
N GLY A 91 -6.40 2.09 -16.27
CA GLY A 91 -6.51 2.33 -17.71
C GLY A 91 -5.28 1.86 -18.51
N PRO A 92 -4.96 2.51 -19.65
CA PRO A 92 -3.90 2.07 -20.56
C PRO A 92 -2.49 2.04 -19.96
N HIS A 93 -2.27 2.75 -18.85
CA HIS A 93 -1.01 2.81 -18.12
C HIS A 93 -1.08 2.09 -16.76
N LEU A 94 -1.99 1.13 -16.61
CA LEU A 94 -2.01 0.23 -15.46
C LEU A 94 -0.63 -0.41 -15.31
N CYS A 95 -0.10 -0.45 -14.08
CA CYS A 95 1.24 -0.94 -13.79
C CYS A 95 1.44 -2.34 -14.38
N LEU A 96 2.38 -2.45 -15.32
CA LEU A 96 2.73 -3.73 -15.96
C LEU A 96 3.22 -4.76 -14.94
N GLY A 97 3.89 -4.31 -13.89
CA GLY A 97 4.44 -5.14 -12.82
C GLY A 97 3.45 -5.52 -11.72
N ASN A 98 2.17 -5.14 -11.80
CA ASN A 98 1.23 -5.33 -10.69
C ASN A 98 1.12 -6.80 -10.21
N HIS A 99 1.12 -7.76 -11.14
CA HIS A 99 1.06 -9.18 -10.79
C HIS A 99 2.38 -9.69 -10.17
N LEU A 100 3.51 -9.18 -10.65
CA LEU A 100 4.83 -9.52 -10.11
C LEU A 100 4.97 -8.99 -8.68
N ALA A 101 4.67 -7.72 -8.45
CA ALA A 101 4.75 -7.09 -7.13
C ALA A 101 3.87 -7.81 -6.09
N ARG A 102 2.65 -8.19 -6.47
CA ARG A 102 1.75 -8.98 -5.60
C ARG A 102 2.31 -10.36 -5.28
N MET A 103 2.88 -11.04 -6.27
CA MET A 103 3.51 -12.35 -6.07
C MET A 103 4.73 -12.25 -5.15
N GLU A 104 5.59 -11.25 -5.34
CA GLU A 104 6.76 -11.02 -4.50
C GLU A 104 6.35 -10.73 -3.05
N ALA A 105 5.38 -9.84 -2.84
CA ALA A 105 4.86 -9.51 -1.51
C ALA A 105 4.24 -10.73 -0.82
N LYS A 106 3.48 -11.55 -1.57
CA LYS A 106 2.88 -12.79 -1.06
C LYS A 106 3.96 -13.76 -0.60
N VAL A 107 4.94 -14.07 -1.45
CA VAL A 107 6.03 -15.00 -1.13
C VAL A 107 6.85 -14.49 0.07
N ALA A 108 7.17 -13.19 0.10
CA ALA A 108 7.92 -12.59 1.19
C ALA A 108 7.17 -12.72 2.54
N LEU A 109 5.86 -12.44 2.55
CA LEU A 109 5.04 -12.53 3.77
C LEU A 109 4.81 -13.98 4.20
N GLU A 110 4.57 -14.90 3.27
CA GLU A 110 4.47 -16.34 3.54
C GLU A 110 5.76 -16.88 4.18
N GLU A 111 6.92 -16.57 3.60
CA GLU A 111 8.21 -17.01 4.14
C GLU A 111 8.53 -16.35 5.48
N TYR A 112 8.17 -15.08 5.68
CA TYR A 112 8.30 -14.42 6.97
C TYR A 112 7.50 -15.15 8.05
N LEU A 113 6.21 -15.41 7.81
CA LEU A 113 5.31 -16.07 8.77
C LEU A 113 5.72 -17.53 9.03
N ARG A 114 6.27 -18.21 8.03
CA ARG A 114 6.76 -19.58 8.15
C ARG A 114 8.02 -19.69 9.01
N ARG A 115 8.94 -18.72 8.90
CA ARG A 115 10.26 -18.75 9.55
C ARG A 115 10.25 -18.13 10.93
N TYR A 116 9.44 -17.10 11.16
CA TYR A 116 9.47 -16.30 12.37
C TYR A 116 8.13 -16.37 13.10
N SER A 117 8.20 -16.81 14.35
CA SER A 117 7.10 -16.65 15.31
C SER A 117 6.98 -15.18 15.73
N PHE A 118 5.79 -14.82 16.23
CA PHE A 118 5.55 -13.47 16.74
C PHE A 118 6.62 -13.04 17.75
N GLY A 119 7.13 -11.82 17.60
CA GLY A 119 8.15 -11.25 18.46
C GLY A 119 9.59 -11.68 18.16
N GLN A 120 9.85 -12.59 17.20
CA GLN A 120 11.23 -12.95 16.84
C GLN A 120 11.93 -11.86 16.02
N ILE A 121 11.17 -11.14 15.18
CA ILE A 121 11.59 -9.93 14.50
C ILE A 121 10.78 -8.77 15.08
N GLN A 122 11.48 -7.78 15.63
CA GLN A 122 10.88 -6.57 16.19
C GLN A 122 11.54 -5.34 15.59
N LEU A 123 10.82 -4.23 15.53
CA LEU A 123 11.45 -2.94 15.22
C LEU A 123 12.55 -2.67 16.26
N ALA A 124 13.66 -2.08 15.83
CA ALA A 124 14.70 -1.68 16.75
C ALA A 124 14.13 -0.67 17.78
N PRO A 125 14.59 -0.67 19.05
CA PRO A 125 14.06 0.23 20.07
C PRO A 125 14.16 1.73 19.73
N ASP A 126 15.11 2.10 18.89
CA ASP A 126 15.39 3.45 18.38
C ASP A 126 14.81 3.69 16.97
N PHE A 127 14.06 2.73 16.43
CA PHE A 127 13.41 2.89 15.15
C PHE A 127 12.43 4.07 15.19
N HIS A 128 12.59 4.96 14.22
CA HIS A 128 11.64 6.00 13.90
C HIS A 128 11.39 5.97 12.40
N PHE A 129 10.15 6.25 12.00
CA PHE A 129 9.78 6.24 10.60
C PHE A 129 10.28 7.54 9.94
N GLU A 130 11.43 7.45 9.29
CA GLU A 130 11.96 8.50 8.44
C GLU A 130 11.53 8.26 7.00
N LEU A 131 10.83 9.23 6.40
CA LEU A 131 10.41 9.14 5.01
C LEU A 131 11.61 9.24 4.08
N MET A 132 11.65 8.39 3.05
CA MET A 132 12.62 8.57 1.98
C MET A 132 12.52 9.99 1.40
N PRO A 133 13.64 10.66 1.08
CA PRO A 133 13.66 12.05 0.63
C PRO A 133 13.26 12.16 -0.86
N HIS A 134 12.10 11.63 -1.21
CA HIS A 134 11.56 11.62 -2.56
C HIS A 134 10.11 12.11 -2.58
N TYR A 135 9.75 12.93 -3.56
CA TYR A 135 8.46 13.63 -3.58
C TYR A 135 7.29 12.79 -4.15
N LEU A 136 7.60 11.73 -4.89
CA LEU A 136 6.61 10.80 -5.45
C LEU A 136 6.46 9.53 -4.63
N GLU A 137 7.57 9.08 -4.06
CA GLU A 137 7.66 7.79 -3.43
C GLU A 137 7.44 7.92 -1.93
N TYR A 138 6.76 6.93 -1.36
CA TYR A 138 6.43 6.91 0.06
C TYR A 138 6.84 5.59 0.67
N GLY A 139 7.55 5.69 1.78
CA GLY A 139 8.06 4.55 2.53
C GLY A 139 9.21 4.98 3.43
N PRO A 140 9.61 4.10 4.37
CA PRO A 140 10.72 4.39 5.25
C PRO A 140 12.05 4.35 4.49
N GLU A 141 12.97 5.25 4.79
CA GLU A 141 14.34 5.22 4.28
C GLU A 141 15.08 3.94 4.73
N SER A 142 14.81 3.50 5.96
CA SER A 142 15.31 2.24 6.50
C SER A 142 14.28 1.59 7.42
N LEU A 143 14.28 0.26 7.47
CA LEU A 143 13.44 -0.52 8.39
C LEU A 143 14.35 -1.35 9.32
N ASN A 144 14.89 -0.69 10.35
CA ASN A 144 15.79 -1.33 11.30
C ASN A 144 15.03 -2.29 12.21
N VAL A 145 15.49 -3.54 12.26
CA VAL A 145 14.89 -4.60 13.07
C VAL A 145 15.93 -5.30 13.93
N VAL A 146 15.48 -5.80 15.08
CA VAL A 146 16.24 -6.73 15.93
C VAL A 146 15.68 -8.12 15.78
N THR A 147 16.58 -9.11 15.68
CA THR A 147 16.21 -10.52 15.56
C THR A 147 16.67 -11.28 16.80
N SER A 148 15.78 -12.01 17.45
CA SER A 148 16.19 -13.10 18.34
C SER A 148 16.42 -14.35 17.49
N ALA A 149 17.42 -15.17 17.85
CA ALA A 149 17.81 -16.34 17.04
C ALA A 149 16.58 -17.19 16.66
N GLY A 150 16.31 -17.28 15.35
CA GLY A 150 15.25 -18.11 14.78
C GLY A 150 15.62 -19.59 14.83
N LYS A 151 14.62 -20.48 14.72
CA LYS A 151 14.90 -21.89 14.40
C LYS A 151 15.64 -21.95 13.05
N PRO A 152 16.64 -22.84 12.91
CA PRO A 152 17.44 -22.97 11.69
C PRO A 152 16.57 -23.32 10.47
#